data_AF-A0A959U1V1-F1
#
_entry.id   AF-A0A959U1V1-F1
#
_cell.length_a   1.000
_cell.length_b   1.000
_cell.length_c   1.000
_cell.angle_alpha   90.00
_cell.angle_beta   90.00
_cell.angle_gamma   90.00
#
_symmetry.space_group_name_H-M   'P 1'
#
loop_
_entity.id
_entity.type
_entity.pdbx_description
1 polymer ?
#
loop_
_entity_poly.entity_id
_entity_poly.type
_entity_poly.pdbx_seq_one_letter_code
_entity_poly.pdbx_strand_id
1 'polypeptide(L)'
;MTCALRKYLILIYLLLSSGYLLLANGMEVSNVRLVNRDTTANTIWILADIHWNNAWHLDAANAPGNYDAAWVFVKVRANNGASMHLLFELDDIVTPVNAHIEVPPDKVGFFISLNDTTSGNAAFFDIAFRWNYDDYGISDTAEISAKVFAIEMVRIPEGAFVAGTSAGGGEVDPFTPTTINTGLSETIPTGTDGIDGTPSGGFPAGEVAPAYNNFPNGYKSFFCMKYEMSQQQYADFLNDLTPIQASQCFQPLETFDKSPFRYDIHLDSVSGLYVSGNPYVALNVLSYADGAAYADWAGLRPMTELEFEKICRGPESSFPGQFPWGDSTITNLDYTLINEGTLSEQLNLLDLSQGNAMYKAVNGVINGPVRCGAFAASSPIANRKITGAAYYGVMEMGGNVLERVISLEFPEGRNYKGSHGDGYLTTDGFHTNADWPSASLPVGSSGRGGKWNVEKDRMLISDRLLIGSHLGSRYHNAGFRFVRTSYE
;
A
#
# COMPACT_ATOMS: atom_id res chain seq x y z
N MET A 1 -26.95 -73.37 3.53
CA MET A 1 -26.06 -72.75 4.52
C MET A 1 -25.05 -71.88 3.79
N THR A 2 -24.75 -70.70 4.36
CA THR A 2 -23.65 -69.75 4.04
C THR A 2 -23.67 -69.14 2.63
N CYS A 3 -24.13 -67.90 2.42
CA CYS A 3 -23.50 -66.60 2.74
C CYS A 3 -22.14 -66.40 2.05
N ALA A 4 -22.09 -65.50 1.06
CA ALA A 4 -20.86 -64.86 0.60
C ALA A 4 -21.19 -63.43 0.12
N LEU A 5 -20.99 -62.48 1.03
CA LEU A 5 -21.03 -61.03 0.82
C LEU A 5 -19.77 -60.62 0.03
N ARG A 6 -19.91 -60.01 -1.14
CA ARG A 6 -18.79 -59.46 -1.92
C ARG A 6 -18.52 -58.03 -1.43
N LYS A 7 -17.49 -57.86 -0.61
CA LYS A 7 -17.02 -56.54 -0.12
C LYS A 7 -16.18 -55.87 -1.21
N TYR A 8 -16.60 -54.69 -1.66
CA TYR A 8 -15.74 -53.74 -2.37
C TYR A 8 -14.92 -52.95 -1.34
N LEU A 9 -13.59 -52.99 -1.45
CA LEU A 9 -12.70 -52.10 -0.72
C LEU A 9 -12.88 -50.68 -1.26
N ILE A 10 -13.43 -49.78 -0.44
CA ILE A 10 -13.31 -48.33 -0.63
C ILE A 10 -12.07 -47.92 0.15
N LEU A 11 -11.04 -47.51 -0.58
CA LEU A 11 -9.82 -46.92 -0.02
C LEU A 11 -10.17 -45.49 0.44
N ILE A 12 -10.47 -45.33 1.72
CA ILE A 12 -10.66 -44.01 2.34
C ILE A 12 -9.27 -43.40 2.51
N TYR A 13 -8.93 -42.42 1.68
CA TYR A 13 -7.85 -41.50 1.98
C TYR A 13 -8.30 -40.62 3.17
N LEU A 14 -7.83 -40.97 4.36
CA LEU A 14 -7.85 -40.08 5.52
C LEU A 14 -6.89 -38.92 5.20
N LEU A 15 -7.43 -37.80 4.75
CA LEU A 15 -6.76 -36.50 4.79
C LEU A 15 -6.52 -36.16 6.26
N LEU A 16 -5.38 -36.59 6.78
CA LEU A 16 -4.80 -36.06 8.01
C LEU A 16 -4.39 -34.62 7.70
N SER A 17 -5.31 -33.69 7.95
CA SER A 17 -5.04 -32.26 8.05
C SER A 17 -4.10 -32.02 9.23
N SER A 18 -2.80 -32.14 9.01
CA SER A 18 -1.80 -31.53 9.88
C SER A 18 -1.81 -30.04 9.57
N GLY A 19 -2.44 -29.27 10.45
CA GLY A 19 -2.43 -27.82 10.40
C GLY A 19 -1.00 -27.29 10.37
N TYR A 20 -0.71 -26.48 9.37
CA TYR A 20 0.37 -25.52 9.36
C TYR A 20 -0.20 -24.21 8.78
N LEU A 21 0.15 -23.12 9.45
CA LEU A 21 -0.45 -21.80 9.35
C LEU A 21 -0.39 -21.23 7.92
N LEU A 22 -1.54 -20.91 7.35
CA LEU A 22 -1.63 -20.03 6.18
C LEU A 22 -1.41 -18.59 6.67
N LEU A 23 -0.17 -18.11 6.67
CA LEU A 23 0.13 -16.69 6.93
C LEU A 23 0.37 -15.99 5.59
N ALA A 24 -0.72 -15.64 4.92
CA ALA A 24 -0.71 -14.70 3.80
C ALA A 24 -1.85 -13.70 4.03
N ASN A 25 -1.59 -12.40 3.91
CA ASN A 25 -2.57 -11.37 4.30
C ASN A 25 -3.75 -11.22 3.32
N GLY A 26 -3.64 -11.83 2.13
CA GLY A 26 -4.77 -12.51 1.49
C GLY A 26 -5.97 -11.66 1.08
N MET A 27 -5.83 -10.35 0.91
CA MET A 27 -6.88 -9.47 0.38
C MET A 27 -7.45 -10.05 -0.93
N GLU A 28 -8.74 -10.39 -0.94
CA GLU A 28 -9.44 -10.79 -2.15
C GLU A 28 -10.84 -10.19 -2.21
N VAL A 29 -11.21 -9.84 -3.45
CA VAL A 29 -12.55 -9.42 -3.83
C VAL A 29 -13.13 -10.47 -4.73
N SER A 30 -14.31 -10.98 -4.40
CA SER A 30 -14.96 -12.05 -5.16
C SER A 30 -16.47 -11.83 -5.28
N ASN A 31 -17.14 -12.69 -6.04
CA ASN A 31 -18.61 -12.70 -6.21
C ASN A 31 -19.22 -11.35 -6.61
N VAL A 32 -18.48 -10.56 -7.40
CA VAL A 32 -18.95 -9.28 -7.94
C VAL A 32 -20.14 -9.50 -8.87
N ARG A 33 -21.27 -8.86 -8.57
CA ARG A 33 -22.49 -9.00 -9.36
C ARG A 33 -23.36 -7.75 -9.37
N LEU A 34 -24.07 -7.58 -10.47
CA LEU A 34 -25.07 -6.53 -10.66
C LEU A 34 -26.47 -7.11 -10.46
N VAL A 35 -27.29 -6.50 -9.59
CA VAL A 35 -28.65 -6.99 -9.30
C VAL A 35 -29.65 -5.83 -9.21
N ASN A 36 -30.93 -6.17 -9.32
CA ASN A 36 -32.05 -5.26 -9.04
C ASN A 36 -31.96 -3.91 -9.76
N ARG A 37 -31.75 -3.90 -11.09
CA ARG A 37 -31.82 -2.69 -11.90
C ARG A 37 -33.24 -2.11 -11.83
N ASP A 38 -33.35 -0.86 -11.42
CA ASP A 38 -34.58 -0.07 -11.38
C ASP A 38 -34.51 1.05 -12.42
N THR A 39 -35.25 0.91 -13.51
CA THR A 39 -35.32 1.87 -14.63
C THR A 39 -36.26 3.04 -14.38
N THR A 40 -36.91 3.11 -13.21
CA THR A 40 -37.69 4.29 -12.79
C THR A 40 -36.84 5.20 -11.94
N ALA A 41 -36.04 4.61 -11.04
CA ALA A 41 -35.09 5.33 -10.20
C ALA A 41 -33.71 5.52 -10.85
N ASN A 42 -33.46 4.88 -11.99
CA ASN A 42 -32.17 4.82 -12.69
C ASN A 42 -31.02 4.28 -11.83
N THR A 43 -31.31 3.26 -11.02
CA THR A 43 -30.33 2.67 -10.09
C THR A 43 -30.08 1.20 -10.35
N ILE A 44 -28.91 0.73 -9.93
CA ILE A 44 -28.56 -0.70 -9.90
C ILE A 44 -27.75 -0.99 -8.64
N TRP A 45 -27.89 -2.20 -8.10
CA TRP A 45 -27.08 -2.65 -6.97
C TRP A 45 -25.86 -3.42 -7.46
N ILE A 46 -24.71 -3.10 -6.89
CA ILE A 46 -23.46 -3.82 -7.09
C ILE A 46 -23.14 -4.51 -5.77
N LEU A 47 -22.94 -5.83 -5.81
CA LEU A 47 -22.58 -6.63 -4.64
C LEU A 47 -21.19 -7.22 -4.84
N ALA A 48 -20.44 -7.38 -3.74
CA ALA A 48 -19.16 -8.08 -3.71
C ALA A 48 -18.93 -8.75 -2.36
N ASP A 49 -18.02 -9.71 -2.33
CA ASP A 49 -17.43 -10.24 -1.10
C ASP A 49 -16.02 -9.66 -0.97
N ILE A 50 -15.67 -9.21 0.24
CA ILE A 50 -14.35 -8.66 0.56
C ILE A 50 -13.81 -9.40 1.78
N HIS A 51 -12.62 -9.98 1.65
CA HIS A 51 -11.96 -10.65 2.76
C HIS A 51 -10.46 -10.35 2.82
N TRP A 52 -9.90 -10.44 4.01
CA TRP A 52 -8.45 -10.50 4.24
C TRP A 52 -8.15 -11.17 5.59
N ASN A 53 -6.91 -11.62 5.76
CA ASN A 53 -6.47 -12.33 6.95
C ASN A 53 -5.76 -11.40 7.93
N ASN A 54 -5.77 -11.77 9.22
CA ASN A 54 -5.05 -11.06 10.29
C ASN A 54 -5.45 -9.59 10.42
N ALA A 55 -6.74 -9.29 10.24
CA ALA A 55 -7.34 -8.02 10.55
C ALA A 55 -7.25 -7.71 12.06
N TRP A 56 -7.14 -6.43 12.41
CA TRP A 56 -7.19 -5.96 13.78
C TRP A 56 -7.82 -4.58 13.88
N HIS A 57 -8.43 -4.29 15.03
CA HIS A 57 -8.85 -2.94 15.38
C HIS A 57 -8.42 -2.55 16.79
N LEU A 58 -7.52 -1.57 16.92
CA LEU A 58 -7.24 -0.90 18.19
C LEU A 58 -7.87 0.49 18.14
N ASP A 59 -8.89 0.71 18.97
CA ASP A 59 -9.58 2.00 19.06
C ASP A 59 -8.70 3.05 19.77
N ALA A 60 -9.16 4.31 19.83
CA ALA A 60 -8.41 5.40 20.47
C ALA A 60 -8.14 5.17 21.99
N ALA A 61 -8.89 4.29 22.65
CA ALA A 61 -8.65 3.94 24.05
C ALA A 61 -7.54 2.89 24.20
N ASN A 62 -7.24 2.14 23.13
CA ASN A 62 -6.22 1.10 23.08
C ASN A 62 -5.03 1.57 22.24
N ALA A 63 -3.98 2.06 22.91
CA ALA A 63 -2.78 2.53 22.22
C ALA A 63 -2.19 1.42 21.31
N PRO A 64 -1.74 1.78 20.09
CA PRO A 64 -1.59 3.15 19.62
C PRO A 64 -2.82 3.73 18.90
N GLY A 65 -3.97 3.05 18.87
CA GLY A 65 -5.19 3.55 18.20
C GLY A 65 -5.17 3.36 16.68
N ASN A 66 -4.53 2.27 16.22
CA ASN A 66 -4.41 1.90 14.80
C ASN A 66 -5.19 0.62 14.50
N TYR A 67 -5.61 0.49 13.25
CA TYR A 67 -6.32 -0.67 12.76
C TYR A 67 -6.05 -0.86 11.28
N ASP A 68 -6.30 -2.05 10.75
CA ASP A 68 -6.30 -2.26 9.31
C ASP A 68 -7.71 -2.22 8.72
N ALA A 69 -7.76 -1.85 7.45
CA ALA A 69 -8.98 -1.63 6.69
C ALA A 69 -8.74 -1.98 5.23
N ALA A 70 -9.80 -2.22 4.48
CA ALA A 70 -9.74 -2.23 3.02
C ALA A 70 -10.17 -0.85 2.49
N TRP A 71 -9.35 -0.22 1.65
CA TRP A 71 -9.77 0.86 0.77
C TRP A 71 -10.48 0.25 -0.44
N VAL A 72 -11.77 0.51 -0.58
CA VAL A 72 -12.64 -0.05 -1.62
C VAL A 72 -13.04 1.03 -2.60
N PHE A 73 -12.87 0.76 -3.89
CA PHE A 73 -13.29 1.64 -4.96
C PHE A 73 -13.78 0.82 -6.16
N VAL A 74 -14.61 1.44 -7.01
CA VAL A 74 -15.36 0.72 -8.04
C VAL A 74 -15.25 1.41 -9.39
N LYS A 75 -14.93 0.60 -10.39
CA LYS A 75 -14.86 1.00 -11.79
C LYS A 75 -16.05 0.43 -12.53
N VAL A 76 -16.79 1.29 -13.21
CA VAL A 76 -18.00 0.92 -13.97
C VAL A 76 -17.82 1.27 -15.44
N ARG A 77 -18.42 0.47 -16.32
CA ARG A 77 -18.42 0.68 -17.77
C ARG A 77 -19.80 0.48 -18.33
N ALA A 78 -20.14 1.31 -19.31
CA ALA A 78 -21.34 1.17 -20.13
C ALA A 78 -20.97 0.84 -21.58
N ASN A 79 -21.63 -0.15 -22.17
CA ASN A 79 -21.49 -0.56 -23.58
C ASN A 79 -20.03 -0.80 -24.01
N ASN A 80 -19.21 -1.39 -23.13
CA ASN A 80 -17.77 -1.59 -23.32
C ASN A 80 -16.95 -0.30 -23.59
N GLY A 81 -17.47 0.84 -23.14
CA GLY A 81 -16.79 2.13 -23.20
C GLY A 81 -15.66 2.29 -22.17
N ALA A 82 -15.19 3.53 -22.02
CA ALA A 82 -14.16 3.87 -21.05
C ALA A 82 -14.61 3.57 -19.61
N SER A 83 -13.64 3.24 -18.77
CA SER A 83 -13.84 3.05 -17.33
C SER A 83 -14.23 4.38 -16.66
N MET A 84 -15.24 4.35 -15.80
CA MET A 84 -15.68 5.48 -14.99
C MET A 84 -15.53 5.13 -13.52
N HIS A 85 -15.24 6.13 -12.68
CA HIS A 85 -15.12 5.94 -11.23
C HIS A 85 -16.48 6.17 -10.56
N LEU A 86 -16.95 5.19 -9.79
CA LEU A 86 -18.18 5.30 -9.01
C LEU A 86 -17.96 6.21 -7.80
N LEU A 87 -18.85 7.19 -7.60
CA LEU A 87 -18.87 8.00 -6.38
C LEU A 87 -19.87 7.42 -5.37
N PHE A 88 -19.45 7.33 -4.10
CA PHE A 88 -20.21 6.73 -3.01
C PHE A 88 -20.87 7.75 -2.09
N GLU A 89 -22.14 7.55 -1.78
CA GLU A 89 -22.74 8.12 -0.57
C GLU A 89 -22.81 7.04 0.51
N LEU A 90 -22.65 7.41 1.79
CA LEU A 90 -22.78 6.44 2.88
C LEU A 90 -24.17 5.79 2.90
N ASP A 91 -25.22 6.56 2.61
CA ASP A 91 -26.61 6.07 2.56
C ASP A 91 -26.86 5.08 1.39
N ASP A 92 -25.94 5.00 0.42
CA ASP A 92 -25.99 4.05 -0.67
C ASP A 92 -25.29 2.72 -0.35
N ILE A 93 -24.61 2.61 0.79
CA ILE A 93 -23.89 1.41 1.21
C ILE A 93 -24.70 0.67 2.29
N VAL A 94 -24.97 -0.62 2.06
CA VAL A 94 -25.50 -1.51 3.09
C VAL A 94 -24.34 -2.02 3.94
N THR A 95 -24.12 -1.38 5.09
CA THR A 95 -23.05 -1.75 6.02
C THR A 95 -23.25 -3.17 6.56
N PRO A 96 -22.30 -4.09 6.35
CA PRO A 96 -22.36 -5.43 6.93
C PRO A 96 -22.32 -5.41 8.46
N VAL A 97 -22.81 -6.48 9.10
CA VAL A 97 -22.65 -6.65 10.55
C VAL A 97 -21.16 -6.70 10.89
N ASN A 98 -20.77 -6.07 12.01
CA ASN A 98 -19.38 -5.96 12.47
C ASN A 98 -18.43 -5.21 11.51
N ALA A 99 -18.96 -4.43 10.56
CA ALA A 99 -18.17 -3.53 9.74
C ALA A 99 -18.27 -2.09 10.25
N HIS A 100 -17.13 -1.40 10.23
CA HIS A 100 -17.06 0.05 10.30
C HIS A 100 -16.76 0.58 8.90
N ILE A 101 -17.47 1.63 8.45
CA ILE A 101 -17.30 2.23 7.11
C ILE A 101 -17.03 3.73 7.22
N GLU A 102 -15.97 4.19 6.57
CA GLU A 102 -15.64 5.60 6.42
C GLU A 102 -15.70 5.97 4.92
N VAL A 103 -16.63 6.87 4.54
CA VAL A 103 -16.70 7.42 3.18
C VAL A 103 -16.06 8.81 3.18
N PRO A 104 -14.94 9.03 2.46
CA PRO A 104 -14.32 10.34 2.36
C PRO A 104 -15.21 11.38 1.68
N PRO A 105 -15.01 12.69 1.93
CA PRO A 105 -15.83 13.76 1.35
C PRO A 105 -15.84 13.84 -0.19
N ASP A 106 -14.78 13.37 -0.85
CA ASP A 106 -14.68 13.31 -2.32
C ASP A 106 -15.48 12.15 -2.93
N LYS A 107 -15.93 11.20 -2.10
CA LYS A 107 -16.75 10.04 -2.46
C LYS A 107 -16.09 9.04 -3.42
N VAL A 108 -14.78 9.14 -3.67
CA VAL A 108 -14.06 8.29 -4.66
C VAL A 108 -13.99 6.82 -4.24
N GLY A 109 -14.29 6.51 -2.99
CA GLY A 109 -14.31 5.14 -2.45
C GLY A 109 -14.72 5.16 -0.99
N PHE A 110 -14.44 4.08 -0.27
CA PHE A 110 -14.65 4.03 1.17
C PHE A 110 -13.66 3.10 1.85
N PHE A 111 -13.40 3.31 3.12
CA PHE A 111 -12.71 2.35 3.97
C PHE A 111 -13.73 1.44 4.64
N ILE A 112 -13.41 0.15 4.72
CA ILE A 112 -14.14 -0.82 5.55
C ILE A 112 -13.17 -1.54 6.48
N SER A 113 -13.49 -1.58 7.77
CA SER A 113 -12.72 -2.28 8.80
C SER A 113 -13.65 -3.09 9.71
N LEU A 114 -13.07 -3.93 10.57
CA LEU A 114 -13.85 -4.54 11.65
C LEU A 114 -14.34 -3.44 12.61
N ASN A 115 -15.55 -3.57 13.14
CA ASN A 115 -16.12 -2.61 14.09
C ASN A 115 -15.83 -2.94 15.57
N ASP A 116 -15.30 -4.14 15.84
CA ASP A 116 -14.95 -4.57 17.19
C ASP A 116 -13.44 -4.61 17.38
N THR A 117 -12.98 -4.55 18.64
CA THR A 117 -11.55 -4.56 18.98
C THR A 117 -10.92 -5.95 18.91
N THR A 118 -11.50 -6.87 18.14
CA THR A 118 -10.98 -8.22 18.00
C THR A 118 -9.99 -8.31 16.85
N SER A 119 -9.05 -9.25 16.96
CA SER A 119 -8.17 -9.63 15.86
C SER A 119 -8.66 -10.93 15.25
N GLY A 120 -8.55 -11.07 13.93
CA GLY A 120 -9.06 -12.24 13.22
C GLY A 120 -9.08 -12.05 11.72
N ASN A 121 -9.89 -12.84 11.02
CA ASN A 121 -10.09 -12.62 9.59
C ASN A 121 -11.27 -11.67 9.40
N ALA A 122 -11.09 -10.66 8.55
CA ALA A 122 -12.20 -9.85 8.09
C ALA A 122 -12.84 -10.54 6.89
N ALA A 123 -14.16 -10.72 6.95
CA ALA A 123 -14.93 -11.34 5.89
C ALA A 123 -16.30 -10.67 5.81
N PHE A 124 -16.49 -9.86 4.79
CA PHE A 124 -17.73 -9.14 4.53
C PHE A 124 -18.35 -9.71 3.26
N PHE A 125 -19.46 -10.42 3.43
CA PHE A 125 -20.19 -11.05 2.33
C PHE A 125 -21.33 -10.16 1.87
N ASP A 126 -21.55 -10.13 0.56
CA ASP A 126 -22.64 -9.41 -0.08
C ASP A 126 -22.73 -7.93 0.36
N ILE A 127 -21.57 -7.28 0.54
CA ILE A 127 -21.58 -5.83 0.73
C ILE A 127 -22.20 -5.22 -0.52
N ALA A 128 -23.26 -4.45 -0.32
CA ALA A 128 -24.09 -3.93 -1.40
C ALA A 128 -23.97 -2.42 -1.43
N PHE A 129 -23.74 -1.86 -2.61
CA PHE A 129 -23.73 -0.43 -2.84
C PHE A 129 -24.62 -0.09 -4.03
N ARG A 130 -25.49 0.89 -3.82
CA ARG A 130 -26.41 1.38 -4.85
C ARG A 130 -25.68 2.37 -5.73
N TRP A 131 -25.83 2.21 -7.04
CA TRP A 131 -25.30 3.13 -8.02
C TRP A 131 -26.43 3.77 -8.82
N ASN A 132 -26.44 5.10 -8.88
CA ASN A 132 -27.28 5.87 -9.79
C ASN A 132 -26.55 6.07 -11.12
N TYR A 133 -26.97 5.34 -12.15
CA TYR A 133 -26.29 5.39 -13.45
C TYR A 133 -26.72 6.60 -14.30
N ASP A 134 -27.79 7.31 -13.92
CA ASP A 134 -28.21 8.56 -14.59
C ASP A 134 -27.25 9.72 -14.30
N ASP A 135 -26.58 9.71 -13.14
CA ASP A 135 -25.54 10.69 -12.80
C ASP A 135 -24.36 10.66 -13.79
N TYR A 136 -24.24 9.56 -14.55
CA TYR A 136 -23.23 9.33 -15.58
C TYR A 136 -23.82 9.39 -17.00
N GLY A 137 -25.10 9.76 -17.15
CA GLY A 137 -25.80 9.84 -18.44
C GLY A 137 -25.98 8.50 -19.14
N ILE A 138 -26.04 7.40 -18.38
CA ILE A 138 -26.14 6.04 -18.91
C ILE A 138 -27.62 5.67 -19.10
N SER A 139 -27.97 5.11 -20.25
CA SER A 139 -29.35 4.71 -20.53
C SER A 139 -29.76 3.42 -19.82
N ASP A 140 -31.06 3.26 -19.55
CA ASP A 140 -31.64 2.03 -18.97
C ASP A 140 -31.32 0.75 -19.75
N THR A 141 -31.10 0.90 -21.05
CA THR A 141 -30.79 -0.18 -22.00
C THR A 141 -29.30 -0.47 -22.12
N ALA A 142 -28.43 0.31 -21.48
CA ALA A 142 -26.99 0.11 -21.57
C ALA A 142 -26.57 -1.23 -20.95
N GLU A 143 -25.61 -1.89 -21.60
CA GLU A 143 -24.90 -3.01 -21.00
C GLU A 143 -23.92 -2.45 -19.97
N ILE A 144 -24.05 -2.87 -18.72
CA ILE A 144 -23.25 -2.36 -17.60
C ILE A 144 -22.35 -3.48 -17.10
N SER A 145 -21.09 -3.15 -16.81
CA SER A 145 -20.18 -3.99 -16.04
C SER A 145 -19.52 -3.19 -14.92
N ALA A 146 -19.14 -3.87 -13.85
CA ALA A 146 -18.45 -3.28 -12.71
C ALA A 146 -17.26 -4.16 -12.29
N LYS A 147 -16.18 -3.51 -11.87
CA LYS A 147 -15.05 -4.11 -11.18
C LYS A 147 -14.91 -3.46 -9.81
N VAL A 148 -14.75 -4.28 -8.79
CA VAL A 148 -14.57 -3.84 -7.40
C VAL A 148 -13.13 -4.12 -7.01
N PHE A 149 -12.45 -3.11 -6.50
CA PHE A 149 -11.06 -3.20 -6.06
C PHE A 149 -11.00 -2.96 -4.56
N ALA A 150 -10.11 -3.69 -3.88
CA ALA A 150 -9.81 -3.49 -2.48
C ALA A 150 -8.29 -3.46 -2.27
N ILE A 151 -7.81 -2.51 -1.48
CA ILE A 151 -6.40 -2.38 -1.10
C ILE A 151 -6.32 -2.44 0.42
N GLU A 152 -5.49 -3.33 0.96
CA GLU A 152 -5.27 -3.43 2.41
C GLU A 152 -4.47 -2.23 2.89
N MET A 153 -5.03 -1.49 3.84
CA MET A 153 -4.50 -0.26 4.41
C MET A 153 -4.40 -0.39 5.93
N VAL A 154 -3.56 0.45 6.54
CA VAL A 154 -3.45 0.63 7.99
C VAL A 154 -3.75 2.08 8.32
N ARG A 155 -4.66 2.32 9.26
CA ARG A 155 -4.90 3.65 9.83
C ARG A 155 -3.75 4.05 10.73
N ILE A 156 -3.11 5.15 10.38
CA ILE A 156 -2.13 5.87 11.19
C ILE A 156 -2.89 6.97 11.96
N PRO A 157 -2.97 6.88 13.30
CA PRO A 157 -3.72 7.84 14.10
C PRO A 157 -3.04 9.21 14.14
N GLU A 158 -3.84 10.25 14.34
CA GLU A 158 -3.33 11.59 14.62
C GLU A 158 -2.43 11.55 15.87
N GLY A 159 -1.29 12.24 15.81
CA GLY A 159 -0.48 12.47 16.99
C GLY A 159 0.96 12.87 16.69
N ALA A 160 1.64 13.34 17.73
CA ALA A 160 3.01 13.79 17.62
C ALA A 160 4.00 12.64 17.30
N PHE A 161 5.12 13.00 16.67
CA PHE A 161 6.25 12.10 16.41
C PHE A 161 7.53 12.92 16.23
N VAL A 162 8.69 12.29 16.44
CA VAL A 162 9.98 12.92 16.12
C VAL A 162 10.31 12.63 14.66
N ALA A 163 10.60 13.65 13.87
CA ALA A 163 11.21 13.53 12.55
C ALA A 163 12.73 13.73 12.66
N GLY A 164 13.49 12.93 11.94
CA GLY A 164 14.95 12.98 11.95
C GLY A 164 15.61 12.24 13.10
N THR A 165 16.93 12.29 13.11
CA THR A 165 17.77 11.66 14.14
C THR A 165 19.06 12.42 14.34
N SER A 166 19.71 12.21 15.49
CA SER A 166 21.04 12.74 15.72
C SER A 166 22.07 12.00 14.86
N ALA A 167 23.21 12.63 14.59
CA ALA A 167 24.26 12.00 13.79
C ALA A 167 24.85 10.77 14.49
N GLY A 168 25.39 9.82 13.70
CA GLY A 168 26.19 8.70 14.21
C GLY A 168 25.67 7.29 13.88
N GLY A 169 24.56 7.17 13.14
CA GLY A 169 23.92 5.89 12.82
C GLY A 169 24.17 5.32 11.41
N GLY A 170 24.80 6.10 10.52
CA GLY A 170 25.03 5.73 9.12
C GLY A 170 24.03 6.35 8.14
N GLU A 171 23.00 7.02 8.65
CA GLU A 171 22.08 7.84 7.86
C GLU A 171 22.83 8.97 7.15
N VAL A 172 22.40 9.25 5.93
CA VAL A 172 22.83 10.40 5.12
C VAL A 172 21.73 11.45 5.16
N ASP A 173 22.12 12.69 5.43
CA ASP A 173 21.26 13.87 5.49
C ASP A 173 19.98 13.71 6.34
N PRO A 174 20.04 13.13 7.56
CA PRO A 174 18.88 13.07 8.42
C PRO A 174 18.42 14.48 8.78
N PHE A 175 17.10 14.67 8.91
CA PHE A 175 16.57 15.89 9.49
C PHE A 175 17.14 16.13 10.89
N THR A 176 17.27 17.40 11.28
CA THR A 176 17.46 17.75 12.69
C THR A 176 16.28 17.18 13.50
N PRO A 177 16.52 16.42 14.59
CA PRO A 177 15.47 15.87 15.43
C PRO A 177 14.47 16.96 15.84
N THR A 178 13.22 16.79 15.43
CA THR A 178 12.14 17.77 15.65
C THR A 178 10.84 17.04 15.92
N THR A 179 10.13 17.41 16.98
CA THR A 179 8.79 16.89 17.23
C THR A 179 7.79 17.61 16.33
N ILE A 180 7.16 16.86 15.42
CA ILE A 180 6.00 17.35 14.68
C ILE A 180 4.78 17.16 15.58
N ASN A 181 4.21 18.26 16.09
CA ASN A 181 3.13 18.22 17.10
C ASN A 181 1.85 18.96 16.66
N THR A 182 1.77 19.35 15.39
CA THR A 182 0.61 20.04 14.84
C THR A 182 0.44 19.70 13.37
N GLY A 183 -0.82 19.68 12.90
CA GLY A 183 -1.14 19.56 11.48
C GLY A 183 -0.99 20.87 10.70
N LEU A 184 -0.66 21.99 11.39
CA LEU A 184 -0.36 23.28 10.77
C LEU A 184 1.10 23.28 10.31
N SER A 185 1.33 22.86 9.07
CA SER A 185 2.65 22.55 8.54
C SER A 185 3.61 23.74 8.40
N GLU A 186 3.15 24.99 8.49
CA GLU A 186 4.05 26.18 8.50
C GLU A 186 4.51 26.58 9.89
N THR A 187 4.04 25.89 10.95
CA THR A 187 4.38 26.24 12.33
C THR A 187 5.88 26.10 12.57
N ILE A 188 6.55 27.22 12.83
CA ILE A 188 8.00 27.26 13.04
C ILE A 188 8.39 26.41 14.26
N PRO A 189 9.34 25.47 14.12
CA PRO A 189 9.86 24.70 15.23
C PRO A 189 10.58 25.58 16.26
N THR A 190 10.18 25.49 17.52
CA THR A 190 10.79 26.26 18.62
C THR A 190 10.86 25.44 19.90
N GLY A 191 11.60 25.94 20.89
CA GLY A 191 11.62 25.35 22.23
C GLY A 191 12.38 24.02 22.34
N THR A 192 12.12 23.32 23.44
CA THR A 192 12.67 22.00 23.82
C THR A 192 11.61 21.18 24.58
N ASP A 193 10.33 21.44 24.28
CA ASP A 193 9.16 20.83 24.91
C ASP A 193 8.67 19.57 24.17
N GLY A 194 9.31 19.24 23.04
CA GLY A 194 9.00 18.06 22.25
C GLY A 194 9.46 16.77 22.90
N ILE A 195 9.17 15.66 22.23
CA ILE A 195 9.70 14.34 22.57
C ILE A 195 11.23 14.44 22.62
N ASP A 196 11.82 13.86 23.67
CA ASP A 196 13.25 13.91 23.99
C ASP A 196 13.89 15.31 24.04
N GLY A 197 13.09 16.34 24.34
CA GLY A 197 13.59 17.71 24.47
C GLY A 197 13.92 18.39 23.12
N THR A 198 13.43 17.82 22.02
CA THR A 198 13.54 18.42 20.68
C THR A 198 12.70 19.70 20.53
N PRO A 199 13.01 20.58 19.57
CA PRO A 199 12.09 21.62 19.14
C PRO A 199 10.77 21.03 18.64
N SER A 200 9.67 21.77 18.82
CA SER A 200 8.33 21.35 18.39
C SER A 200 7.75 22.28 17.34
N GLY A 201 7.15 21.75 16.27
CA GLY A 201 6.53 22.54 15.21
C GLY A 201 5.79 21.71 14.15
N GLY A 202 5.60 22.30 12.97
CA GLY A 202 4.87 21.70 11.83
C GLY A 202 5.77 21.07 10.76
N PHE A 203 7.09 21.27 10.84
CA PHE A 203 8.11 20.73 9.92
C PHE A 203 9.45 20.58 10.67
N PRO A 204 10.49 19.92 10.11
CA PRO A 204 11.76 19.77 10.81
C PRO A 204 12.56 21.08 10.95
N ALA A 205 13.21 21.27 12.10
CA ALA A 205 14.03 22.44 12.38
C ALA A 205 15.21 22.56 11.40
N GLY A 206 15.41 23.77 10.87
CA GLY A 206 16.44 24.06 9.87
C GLY A 206 15.99 23.88 8.42
N GLU A 207 14.83 23.27 8.18
CA GLU A 207 14.23 23.15 6.85
C GLU A 207 13.45 24.41 6.46
N VAL A 208 13.11 24.53 5.18
CA VAL A 208 12.18 25.56 4.68
C VAL A 208 10.75 25.08 4.91
N ALA A 209 9.92 25.94 5.51
CA ALA A 209 8.52 25.63 5.75
C ALA A 209 7.79 25.25 4.44
N PRO A 210 6.87 24.27 4.48
CA PRO A 210 5.90 24.02 3.42
C PRO A 210 5.16 25.30 3.00
N ALA A 211 4.71 25.36 1.75
CA ALA A 211 4.10 26.57 1.18
C ALA A 211 2.64 26.82 1.64
N TYR A 212 2.04 25.82 2.29
CA TYR A 212 0.65 25.85 2.76
C TYR A 212 0.54 25.16 4.12
N ASN A 213 -0.37 25.64 4.97
CA ASN A 213 -0.69 25.09 6.30
C ASN A 213 -1.37 23.71 6.31
N ASN A 214 -1.56 23.09 5.14
CA ASN A 214 -2.20 21.78 4.98
C ASN A 214 -1.30 20.75 4.28
N PHE A 215 0.01 21.00 4.17
CA PHE A 215 0.93 19.97 3.69
C PHE A 215 0.82 18.72 4.60
N PRO A 216 0.73 17.50 4.06
CA PRO A 216 0.64 16.29 4.87
C PRO A 216 1.95 16.00 5.62
N ASN A 217 2.11 16.60 6.79
CA ASN A 217 3.32 16.50 7.61
C ASN A 217 3.33 15.28 8.54
N GLY A 218 2.38 14.35 8.39
CA GLY A 218 2.27 13.14 9.20
C GLY A 218 1.64 13.32 10.59
N TYR A 219 1.22 14.54 10.98
CA TYR A 219 0.55 14.75 12.27
C TYR A 219 -0.90 14.26 12.26
N LYS A 220 -1.71 14.70 11.29
CA LYS A 220 -3.13 14.32 11.14
C LYS A 220 -3.26 12.82 10.83
N SER A 221 -4.42 12.23 11.10
CA SER A 221 -4.70 10.83 10.77
C SER A 221 -4.74 10.57 9.25
N PHE A 222 -4.27 9.40 8.84
CA PHE A 222 -4.30 8.94 7.45
C PHE A 222 -4.22 7.42 7.37
N PHE A 223 -4.65 6.85 6.27
CA PHE A 223 -4.44 5.45 5.92
C PHE A 223 -3.20 5.30 5.04
N CYS A 224 -2.43 4.25 5.27
CA CYS A 224 -1.28 3.86 4.46
C CYS A 224 -1.48 2.44 3.92
N MET A 225 -1.15 2.17 2.65
CA MET A 225 -1.14 0.79 2.15
C MET A 225 -0.29 -0.08 3.07
N LYS A 226 -0.83 -1.23 3.50
CA LYS A 226 -0.15 -2.12 4.46
C LYS A 226 1.10 -2.76 3.89
N TYR A 227 1.12 -2.98 2.57
CA TYR A 227 2.28 -3.47 1.81
C TYR A 227 2.62 -2.53 0.66
N GLU A 228 3.80 -2.73 0.08
CA GLU A 228 4.12 -2.21 -1.25
C GLU A 228 3.07 -2.67 -2.27
N MET A 229 2.90 -1.93 -3.36
CA MET A 229 2.04 -2.36 -4.46
C MET A 229 2.55 -3.68 -5.05
N SER A 230 1.66 -4.65 -5.24
CA SER A 230 1.97 -5.93 -5.90
C SER A 230 1.88 -5.85 -7.42
N GLN A 231 2.51 -6.81 -8.12
CA GLN A 231 2.39 -6.90 -9.57
C GLN A 231 0.96 -7.17 -10.05
N GLN A 232 0.17 -7.97 -9.32
CA GLN A 232 -1.22 -8.23 -9.69
C GLN A 232 -2.05 -6.94 -9.65
N GLN A 233 -1.91 -6.13 -8.60
CA GLN A 233 -2.62 -4.85 -8.48
C GLN A 233 -2.36 -3.94 -9.70
N TYR A 234 -1.13 -3.92 -10.19
CA TYR A 234 -0.79 -3.12 -11.36
C TYR A 234 -1.22 -3.74 -12.68
N ALA A 235 -1.21 -5.07 -12.82
CA ALA A 235 -1.80 -5.74 -13.98
C ALA A 235 -3.31 -5.45 -14.08
N ASP A 236 -4.01 -5.44 -12.95
CA ASP A 236 -5.44 -5.09 -12.88
C ASP A 236 -5.70 -3.64 -13.27
N PHE A 237 -4.83 -2.72 -12.84
CA PHE A 237 -4.81 -1.32 -13.29
C PHE A 237 -4.64 -1.22 -14.80
N LEU A 238 -3.60 -1.84 -15.38
CA LEU A 238 -3.33 -1.81 -16.82
C LEU A 238 -4.51 -2.36 -17.64
N ASN A 239 -5.20 -3.41 -17.14
CA ASN A 239 -6.41 -3.98 -17.74
C ASN A 239 -7.67 -3.12 -17.60
N ASP A 240 -7.62 -2.06 -16.79
CA ASP A 240 -8.70 -1.08 -16.67
C ASP A 240 -8.55 0.13 -17.59
N LEU A 241 -7.32 0.38 -18.07
CA LEU A 241 -6.96 1.54 -18.89
C LEU A 241 -7.37 1.40 -20.36
N THR A 242 -7.44 2.55 -21.05
CA THR A 242 -7.47 2.56 -22.52
C THR A 242 -6.14 2.06 -23.09
N PRO A 243 -6.09 1.55 -24.34
CA PRO A 243 -4.84 1.09 -24.94
C PRO A 243 -3.71 2.13 -24.95
N ILE A 244 -4.05 3.41 -25.15
CA ILE A 244 -3.07 4.52 -25.14
C ILE A 244 -2.47 4.68 -23.75
N GLN A 245 -3.31 4.83 -22.73
CA GLN A 245 -2.88 4.97 -21.34
C GLN A 245 -2.08 3.74 -20.86
N ALA A 246 -2.54 2.53 -21.19
CA ALA A 246 -1.84 1.29 -20.84
C ALA A 246 -0.45 1.22 -21.47
N SER A 247 -0.32 1.61 -22.75
CA SER A 247 0.98 1.63 -23.44
C SER A 247 1.97 2.60 -22.81
N GLN A 248 1.49 3.72 -22.26
CA GLN A 248 2.34 4.65 -21.51
C GLN A 248 2.77 4.07 -20.17
N CYS A 249 1.85 3.43 -19.44
CA CYS A 249 2.10 2.92 -18.09
C CYS A 249 2.82 1.55 -18.06
N PHE A 250 2.96 0.86 -19.19
CA PHE A 250 3.54 -0.48 -19.26
C PHE A 250 4.98 -0.50 -19.76
N GLN A 251 5.82 -1.36 -19.18
CA GLN A 251 7.18 -1.65 -19.66
C GLN A 251 7.29 -3.13 -20.09
N PRO A 252 7.50 -3.44 -21.38
CA PRO A 252 7.66 -4.83 -21.83
C PRO A 252 8.93 -5.50 -21.31
N LEU A 253 8.85 -6.79 -20.94
CA LEU A 253 9.98 -7.59 -20.46
C LEU A 253 11.16 -7.66 -21.44
N GLU A 254 10.88 -7.69 -22.74
CA GLU A 254 11.88 -7.79 -23.82
C GLU A 254 12.88 -6.62 -23.84
N THR A 255 12.58 -5.54 -23.11
CA THR A 255 13.46 -4.38 -22.98
C THR A 255 14.53 -4.53 -21.88
N PHE A 256 14.50 -5.60 -21.09
CA PHE A 256 15.48 -5.86 -20.02
C PHE A 256 16.62 -6.76 -20.49
N ASP A 257 17.84 -6.24 -20.45
CA ASP A 257 19.07 -6.94 -20.90
C ASP A 257 19.59 -8.02 -19.90
N LYS A 258 18.90 -8.29 -18.79
CA LYS A 258 19.28 -9.32 -17.77
C LYS A 258 18.05 -9.89 -17.06
N SER A 259 18.21 -11.12 -16.54
CA SER A 259 17.24 -11.91 -15.74
C SER A 259 16.27 -10.99 -15.00
N PRO A 260 14.97 -11.03 -15.33
CA PRO A 260 14.03 -10.02 -14.88
C PRO A 260 14.02 -10.08 -13.37
N PHE A 261 14.27 -8.95 -12.72
CA PHE A 261 14.47 -8.80 -11.27
C PHE A 261 13.17 -9.13 -10.51
N ARG A 262 12.70 -10.37 -10.65
CA ARG A 262 11.39 -10.92 -10.33
C ARG A 262 10.18 -10.13 -10.89
N TYR A 263 10.40 -9.23 -11.85
CA TYR A 263 9.34 -8.53 -12.61
C TYR A 263 8.78 -9.45 -13.71
N ASP A 264 7.47 -9.67 -13.75
CA ASP A 264 6.87 -10.61 -14.72
C ASP A 264 5.49 -10.18 -15.21
N ILE A 265 5.24 -8.87 -15.31
CA ILE A 265 4.03 -8.37 -15.99
C ILE A 265 4.24 -8.46 -17.50
N HIS A 266 3.32 -9.11 -18.20
CA HIS A 266 3.34 -9.25 -19.65
C HIS A 266 1.92 -9.29 -20.23
N LEU A 267 1.79 -8.98 -21.52
CA LEU A 267 0.54 -9.13 -22.25
C LEU A 267 0.38 -10.60 -22.66
N ASP A 268 -0.64 -11.29 -22.14
CA ASP A 268 -0.93 -12.66 -22.54
C ASP A 268 -1.55 -12.68 -23.94
N SER A 269 -0.88 -13.35 -24.87
CA SER A 269 -1.29 -13.42 -26.28
C SER A 269 -2.63 -14.13 -26.51
N VAL A 270 -3.10 -14.94 -25.56
CA VAL A 270 -4.35 -15.70 -25.67
C VAL A 270 -5.54 -14.88 -25.18
N SER A 271 -5.46 -14.34 -23.97
CA SER A 271 -6.53 -13.53 -23.38
C SER A 271 -6.53 -12.07 -23.86
N GLY A 272 -5.39 -11.56 -24.32
CA GLY A 272 -5.21 -10.15 -24.63
C GLY A 272 -5.17 -9.25 -23.39
N LEU A 273 -5.00 -9.83 -22.19
CA LEU A 273 -4.93 -9.12 -20.92
C LEU A 273 -3.50 -9.08 -20.40
N TYR A 274 -3.18 -8.03 -19.64
CA TYR A 274 -1.97 -7.99 -18.83
C TYR A 274 -2.10 -8.98 -17.68
N VAL A 275 -1.09 -9.83 -17.51
CA VAL A 275 -1.02 -10.82 -16.43
C VAL A 275 0.35 -10.75 -15.76
N SER A 276 0.48 -11.29 -14.56
CA SER A 276 1.77 -11.44 -13.88
C SER A 276 2.03 -12.90 -13.52
N GLY A 277 3.22 -13.41 -13.82
CA GLY A 277 3.67 -14.70 -13.28
C GLY A 277 4.18 -14.62 -11.84
N ASN A 278 4.30 -13.41 -11.28
CA ASN A 278 4.69 -13.14 -9.88
C ASN A 278 3.65 -12.23 -9.19
N PRO A 279 2.37 -12.61 -9.14
CA PRO A 279 1.25 -11.72 -8.78
C PRO A 279 1.38 -11.08 -7.40
N TYR A 280 2.02 -11.77 -6.44
CA TYR A 280 2.17 -11.33 -5.06
C TYR A 280 3.50 -10.62 -4.76
N VAL A 281 4.43 -10.59 -5.72
CA VAL A 281 5.73 -9.92 -5.59
C VAL A 281 5.54 -8.42 -5.62
N ALA A 282 6.27 -7.70 -4.76
CA ALA A 282 6.28 -6.24 -4.78
C ALA A 282 6.69 -5.74 -6.17
N LEU A 283 5.91 -4.82 -6.69
CA LEU A 283 6.09 -4.26 -8.00
C LEU A 283 7.32 -3.35 -8.02
N ASN A 284 8.19 -3.64 -8.98
CA ASN A 284 9.33 -2.83 -9.34
C ASN A 284 9.19 -2.36 -10.79
N VAL A 285 10.25 -1.76 -11.36
CA VAL A 285 10.25 -1.31 -12.76
C VAL A 285 9.29 -0.12 -13.00
N LEU A 286 8.95 0.63 -11.95
CA LEU A 286 8.11 1.81 -12.05
C LEU A 286 8.92 3.10 -12.17
N SER A 287 8.42 4.05 -12.96
CA SER A 287 8.79 5.47 -12.93
C SER A 287 7.89 6.23 -11.94
N TYR A 288 8.21 7.49 -11.66
CA TYR A 288 7.30 8.32 -10.86
C TYR A 288 5.90 8.42 -11.50
N ALA A 289 5.85 8.67 -12.82
CA ALA A 289 4.61 8.84 -13.56
C ALA A 289 3.69 7.61 -13.49
N ASP A 290 4.27 6.41 -13.58
CA ASP A 290 3.53 5.14 -13.51
C ASP A 290 2.81 4.99 -12.17
N GLY A 291 3.51 5.24 -11.06
CA GLY A 291 2.91 5.14 -9.73
C GLY A 291 1.91 6.26 -9.47
N ALA A 292 2.20 7.49 -9.89
CA ALA A 292 1.26 8.60 -9.75
C ALA A 292 -0.04 8.31 -10.54
N ALA A 293 0.04 7.74 -11.73
CA ALA A 293 -1.14 7.31 -12.49
C ALA A 293 -1.95 6.23 -11.75
N TYR A 294 -1.28 5.23 -11.15
CA TYR A 294 -1.97 4.25 -10.32
C TYR A 294 -2.66 4.90 -9.11
N ALA A 295 -1.97 5.80 -8.41
CA ALA A 295 -2.51 6.49 -7.24
C ALA A 295 -3.75 7.30 -7.62
N ASP A 296 -3.71 8.00 -8.75
CA ASP A 296 -4.85 8.75 -9.25
C ASP A 296 -6.04 7.82 -9.57
N TRP A 297 -5.78 6.79 -10.37
CA TRP A 297 -6.79 5.79 -10.74
C TRP A 297 -7.46 5.12 -9.53
N ALA A 298 -6.69 4.84 -8.47
CA ALA A 298 -7.17 4.22 -7.24
C ALA A 298 -7.74 5.21 -6.21
N GLY A 299 -7.73 6.52 -6.48
CA GLY A 299 -8.15 7.53 -5.50
C GLY A 299 -7.21 7.69 -4.30
N LEU A 300 -5.94 7.29 -4.42
CA LEU A 300 -4.93 7.43 -3.37
C LEU A 300 -4.03 8.65 -3.67
N ARG A 301 -3.01 8.87 -2.83
CA ARG A 301 -2.00 9.92 -3.06
C ARG A 301 -0.58 9.48 -2.70
N PRO A 302 0.45 10.11 -3.29
CA PRO A 302 1.83 9.95 -2.83
C PRO A 302 1.98 10.27 -1.33
N MET A 303 2.81 9.47 -0.66
CA MET A 303 3.18 9.67 0.74
C MET A 303 4.28 10.72 0.87
N THR A 304 4.27 11.54 1.92
CA THR A 304 5.39 12.45 2.21
C THR A 304 6.51 11.75 2.99
N GLU A 305 7.73 12.27 2.93
CA GLU A 305 8.83 11.71 3.73
C GLU A 305 8.62 11.84 5.25
N LEU A 306 7.78 12.79 5.69
CA LEU A 306 7.36 12.94 7.07
C LEU A 306 6.34 11.87 7.48
N GLU A 307 5.37 11.57 6.60
CA GLU A 307 4.44 10.45 6.80
C GLU A 307 5.18 9.11 6.86
N PHE A 308 6.20 8.91 6.02
CA PHE A 308 7.09 7.74 6.06
C PHE A 308 7.74 7.59 7.45
N GLU A 309 8.34 8.65 7.98
CA GLU A 309 8.96 8.62 9.32
C GLU A 309 7.93 8.39 10.43
N LYS A 310 6.75 9.01 10.34
CA LYS A 310 5.63 8.77 11.28
C LYS A 310 5.23 7.30 11.29
N ILE A 311 5.01 6.70 10.12
CA ILE A 311 4.60 5.29 10.01
C ILE A 311 5.63 4.38 10.69
N CYS A 312 6.92 4.63 10.43
CA CYS A 312 8.01 3.81 10.94
C CYS A 312 8.16 3.93 12.46
N ARG A 313 8.10 5.14 13.00
CA ARG A 313 8.51 5.43 14.39
C ARG A 313 7.35 5.61 15.36
N GLY A 314 6.19 6.07 14.89
CA GLY A 314 5.11 6.48 15.78
C GLY A 314 5.56 7.52 16.80
N PRO A 315 5.08 7.47 18.05
CA PRO A 315 5.48 8.40 19.12
C PRO A 315 6.81 8.03 19.78
N GLU A 316 7.55 7.01 19.30
CA GLU A 316 8.81 6.59 19.90
C GLU A 316 9.92 7.63 19.71
N SER A 317 10.85 7.65 20.66
CA SER A 317 12.10 8.40 20.59
C SER A 317 12.89 8.07 19.32
N SER A 318 13.58 9.07 18.76
CA SER A 318 14.54 8.84 17.67
C SER A 318 15.94 8.59 18.21
N PHE A 319 16.68 7.69 17.55
CA PHE A 319 18.08 7.44 17.85
C PHE A 319 18.85 7.09 16.57
N PRO A 320 20.18 7.27 16.52
CA PRO A 320 20.95 6.96 15.32
C PRO A 320 20.98 5.46 15.05
N GLY A 321 20.81 5.08 13.79
CA GLY A 321 20.84 3.69 13.33
C GLY A 321 19.51 2.97 13.50
N GLN A 322 18.39 3.70 13.63
CA GLN A 322 17.07 3.12 13.84
C GLN A 322 16.48 2.57 12.52
N PHE A 323 16.19 1.27 12.50
CA PHE A 323 15.40 0.62 11.45
C PHE A 323 13.89 0.72 11.72
N PRO A 324 13.02 0.50 10.71
CA PRO A 324 11.56 0.65 10.85
C PRO A 324 10.93 -0.15 12.00
N TRP A 325 11.53 -1.26 12.39
CA TRP A 325 11.07 -2.08 13.52
C TRP A 325 11.51 -1.59 14.91
N GLY A 326 12.12 -0.40 15.01
CA GLY A 326 12.42 0.27 16.28
C GLY A 326 13.71 -0.20 16.97
N ASP A 327 14.61 -0.87 16.24
CA ASP A 327 15.88 -1.39 16.74
C ASP A 327 17.03 -1.01 15.77
N SER A 328 18.28 -1.12 16.20
CA SER A 328 19.47 -0.88 15.36
C SER A 328 20.12 -2.14 14.81
N THR A 329 19.52 -3.30 15.08
CA THR A 329 20.03 -4.61 14.68
C THR A 329 19.21 -5.22 13.55
N ILE A 330 19.93 -5.85 12.62
CA ILE A 330 19.40 -6.48 11.41
C ILE A 330 20.19 -7.76 11.14
N THR A 331 19.51 -8.79 10.66
CA THR A 331 20.17 -10.04 10.27
C THR A 331 21.03 -9.86 9.02
N ASN A 332 22.04 -10.71 8.87
CA ASN A 332 22.86 -10.88 7.68
C ASN A 332 22.82 -12.32 7.17
N LEU A 333 21.79 -13.08 7.56
CA LEU A 333 21.57 -14.45 7.10
C LEU A 333 20.90 -14.42 5.72
N ASP A 334 21.50 -15.11 4.75
CA ASP A 334 20.94 -15.23 3.41
C ASP A 334 19.59 -15.95 3.42
N TYR A 335 18.60 -15.36 2.75
CA TYR A 335 17.31 -15.99 2.55
C TYR A 335 17.30 -16.88 1.31
N THR A 336 16.42 -17.88 1.36
CA THR A 336 15.97 -18.63 0.18
C THR A 336 14.45 -18.62 0.14
N LEU A 337 13.87 -18.78 -1.05
CA LEU A 337 12.42 -18.84 -1.21
C LEU A 337 11.93 -20.30 -1.22
N ILE A 338 10.81 -20.54 -0.56
CA ILE A 338 10.00 -21.74 -0.72
C ILE A 338 8.67 -21.35 -1.35
N ASN A 339 8.14 -22.21 -2.24
CA ASN A 339 6.92 -21.95 -3.03
C ASN A 339 6.98 -20.62 -3.82
N GLU A 340 8.15 -20.32 -4.41
CA GLU A 340 8.40 -19.10 -5.17
C GLU A 340 7.31 -18.82 -6.22
N GLY A 341 6.85 -17.57 -6.30
CA GLY A 341 5.85 -17.10 -7.27
C GLY A 341 4.40 -17.41 -6.88
N THR A 342 4.16 -18.14 -5.79
CA THR A 342 2.79 -18.54 -5.36
C THR A 342 2.25 -17.70 -4.21
N LEU A 343 0.94 -17.83 -3.91
CA LEU A 343 0.31 -17.19 -2.74
C LEU A 343 0.93 -17.64 -1.41
N SER A 344 1.61 -18.78 -1.39
CA SER A 344 2.31 -19.34 -0.22
C SER A 344 3.84 -19.19 -0.32
N GLU A 345 4.36 -18.28 -1.15
CA GLU A 345 5.78 -17.92 -1.15
C GLU A 345 6.19 -17.50 0.27
N GLN A 346 7.30 -18.04 0.77
CA GLN A 346 7.85 -17.72 2.08
C GLN A 346 9.37 -17.66 2.03
N LEU A 347 9.95 -16.88 2.95
CA LEU A 347 11.37 -16.86 3.26
C LEU A 347 11.69 -18.06 4.15
N ASN A 348 12.63 -18.88 3.72
CA ASN A 348 13.22 -19.90 4.55
C ASN A 348 14.39 -19.31 5.35
N LEU A 349 14.56 -19.78 6.59
CA LEU A 349 15.60 -19.35 7.53
C LEU A 349 15.47 -17.90 8.04
N LEU A 350 14.26 -17.46 8.37
CA LEU A 350 14.05 -16.17 9.02
C LEU A 350 14.79 -16.08 10.37
N ASP A 351 15.48 -14.97 10.63
CA ASP A 351 16.18 -14.75 11.89
C ASP A 351 15.20 -14.32 12.98
N LEU A 352 14.96 -15.18 13.97
CA LEU A 352 14.01 -14.92 15.05
C LEU A 352 14.60 -14.06 16.18
N SER A 353 15.84 -13.57 16.04
CA SER A 353 16.52 -12.75 17.05
C SER A 353 16.82 -11.32 16.59
N GLN A 354 16.80 -11.08 15.28
CA GLN A 354 17.18 -9.81 14.65
C GLN A 354 16.00 -9.20 13.87
N GLY A 355 16.20 -7.97 13.40
CA GLY A 355 15.36 -7.38 12.37
C GLY A 355 15.51 -8.09 11.03
N ASN A 356 14.42 -8.26 10.30
CA ASN A 356 14.44 -8.88 8.96
C ASN A 356 13.92 -7.88 7.91
N ALA A 357 14.67 -7.76 6.81
CA ALA A 357 14.33 -6.97 5.63
C ALA A 357 15.05 -7.55 4.42
N MET A 358 14.58 -7.24 3.20
CA MET A 358 15.23 -7.71 1.97
C MET A 358 16.23 -6.65 1.51
N TYR A 359 17.53 -6.95 1.58
CA TYR A 359 18.61 -6.02 1.20
C TYR A 359 19.86 -6.77 0.72
N LYS A 360 20.91 -6.04 0.33
CA LYS A 360 22.07 -6.60 -0.38
C LYS A 360 22.76 -7.76 0.33
N ALA A 361 22.88 -7.76 1.66
CA ALA A 361 23.67 -8.76 2.38
C ALA A 361 22.91 -10.04 2.75
N VAL A 362 21.60 -10.09 2.47
CA VAL A 362 20.73 -11.25 2.74
C VAL A 362 20.09 -11.80 1.48
N ASN A 363 20.35 -11.16 0.33
CA ASN A 363 19.67 -11.51 -0.90
C ASN A 363 20.11 -12.86 -1.48
N GLY A 364 21.19 -13.47 -0.96
CA GLY A 364 21.62 -14.83 -1.32
C GLY A 364 21.59 -15.08 -2.83
N VAL A 365 20.64 -15.93 -3.27
CA VAL A 365 20.35 -16.25 -4.68
C VAL A 365 19.14 -15.51 -5.26
N ILE A 366 18.40 -14.77 -4.42
CA ILE A 366 17.20 -14.02 -4.79
C ILE A 366 17.62 -12.72 -5.51
N ASN A 367 17.34 -12.65 -6.81
CA ASN A 367 17.66 -11.50 -7.65
C ASN A 367 16.41 -10.63 -7.90
N GLY A 368 15.97 -9.89 -6.88
CA GLY A 368 14.80 -9.02 -6.98
C GLY A 368 14.08 -8.86 -5.63
N PRO A 369 12.95 -8.13 -5.63
CA PRO A 369 12.08 -8.05 -4.46
C PRO A 369 11.39 -9.38 -4.17
N VAL A 370 10.87 -9.51 -2.96
CA VAL A 370 10.08 -10.64 -2.47
C VAL A 370 8.60 -10.28 -2.42
N ARG A 371 7.73 -11.28 -2.15
CA ARG A 371 6.30 -11.03 -1.94
C ARG A 371 6.03 -9.90 -0.95
N CYS A 372 4.97 -9.15 -1.19
CA CYS A 372 4.39 -8.25 -0.20
C CYS A 372 4.08 -9.04 1.09
N GLY A 373 4.52 -8.54 2.25
CA GLY A 373 4.34 -9.19 3.54
C GLY A 373 5.23 -10.42 3.77
N ALA A 374 6.32 -10.61 3.00
CA ALA A 374 7.15 -11.81 3.05
C ALA A 374 7.63 -12.16 4.47
N PHE A 375 8.05 -11.17 5.25
CA PHE A 375 8.62 -11.39 6.58
C PHE A 375 7.56 -11.80 7.60
N ALA A 376 6.41 -11.12 7.58
CA ALA A 376 5.25 -11.48 8.40
C ALA A 376 4.71 -12.87 8.04
N ALA A 377 4.61 -13.17 6.74
CA ALA A 377 4.14 -14.45 6.21
C ALA A 377 5.04 -15.65 6.57
N SER A 378 6.32 -15.37 6.84
CA SER A 378 7.34 -16.40 7.10
C SER A 378 7.67 -16.53 8.59
N SER A 379 7.20 -15.60 9.42
CA SER A 379 7.50 -15.60 10.84
C SER A 379 6.51 -16.47 11.62
N PRO A 380 6.99 -17.40 12.47
CA PRO A 380 6.13 -18.10 13.43
C PRO A 380 5.74 -17.23 14.63
N ILE A 381 6.29 -16.01 14.74
CA ILE A 381 6.11 -15.10 15.87
C ILE A 381 5.66 -13.73 15.35
N ALA A 382 4.47 -13.28 15.77
CA ALA A 382 3.96 -11.95 15.48
C ALA A 382 4.67 -10.89 16.36
N ASN A 383 5.89 -10.53 15.97
CA ASN A 383 6.72 -9.55 16.66
C ASN A 383 7.29 -8.54 15.65
N ARG A 384 7.15 -7.24 15.94
CA ARG A 384 7.56 -6.12 15.08
C ARG A 384 8.98 -6.27 14.51
N LYS A 385 9.96 -6.64 15.35
CA LYS A 385 11.35 -6.83 14.95
C LYS A 385 11.51 -8.00 13.99
N ILE A 386 10.99 -9.16 14.36
CA ILE A 386 11.14 -10.37 13.54
C ILE A 386 10.40 -10.22 12.20
N THR A 387 9.20 -9.65 12.19
CA THR A 387 8.41 -9.46 10.97
C THR A 387 8.85 -8.25 10.14
N GLY A 388 9.83 -7.47 10.58
CA GLY A 388 10.26 -6.25 9.89
C GLY A 388 9.19 -5.16 9.82
N ALA A 389 8.17 -5.21 10.68
CA ALA A 389 7.06 -4.28 10.66
C ALA A 389 7.45 -2.90 11.19
N ALA A 390 6.85 -1.85 10.65
CA ALA A 390 6.86 -0.51 11.22
C ALA A 390 6.05 -0.44 12.53
N TYR A 391 6.15 0.67 13.26
CA TYR A 391 5.44 0.88 14.54
C TYR A 391 3.95 0.57 14.46
N TYR A 392 3.29 1.03 13.40
CA TYR A 392 1.84 0.84 13.21
C TYR A 392 1.46 -0.47 12.49
N GLY A 393 2.40 -1.39 12.26
CA GLY A 393 2.10 -2.66 11.58
C GLY A 393 2.07 -2.58 10.05
N VAL A 394 2.60 -1.49 9.48
CA VAL A 394 2.88 -1.39 8.03
C VAL A 394 4.14 -2.19 7.72
N MET A 395 4.09 -3.06 6.72
CA MET A 395 5.13 -4.05 6.47
C MET A 395 6.12 -3.58 5.41
N GLU A 396 7.37 -4.07 5.47
CA GLU A 396 8.42 -3.80 4.47
C GLU A 396 8.78 -2.32 4.24
N MET A 397 8.60 -1.44 5.24
CA MET A 397 9.08 -0.04 5.16
C MET A 397 10.62 0.08 5.06
N GLY A 398 11.35 -1.02 5.22
CA GLY A 398 12.78 -1.13 5.04
C GLY A 398 13.13 -2.29 4.08
N GLY A 399 13.88 -1.98 3.03
CA GLY A 399 14.36 -2.95 2.06
C GLY A 399 13.41 -3.16 0.89
N ASN A 400 13.37 -4.39 0.38
CA ASN A 400 12.50 -4.86 -0.69
C ASN A 400 12.50 -3.94 -1.93
N VAL A 401 11.58 -2.99 -2.08
CA VAL A 401 11.72 -1.90 -3.06
C VAL A 401 11.77 -0.52 -2.43
N LEU A 402 12.51 0.38 -3.06
CA LEU A 402 12.51 1.80 -2.70
C LEU A 402 11.13 2.39 -2.85
N GLU A 403 10.64 3.05 -1.81
CA GLU A 403 9.35 3.74 -1.82
C GLU A 403 9.54 5.19 -2.22
N ARG A 404 8.85 5.62 -3.28
CA ARG A 404 8.86 7.02 -3.70
C ARG A 404 7.95 7.86 -2.83
N VAL A 405 8.47 9.02 -2.41
CA VAL A 405 7.78 9.96 -1.51
C VAL A 405 7.85 11.38 -2.04
N ILE A 406 7.01 12.26 -1.48
CA ILE A 406 7.14 13.72 -1.61
C ILE A 406 8.17 14.23 -0.59
N SER A 407 9.12 15.01 -1.07
CA SER A 407 10.25 15.55 -0.30
C SER A 407 10.07 17.05 -0.02
N LEU A 408 10.54 17.49 1.15
CA LEU A 408 10.61 18.90 1.55
C LEU A 408 11.78 19.65 0.93
N GLU A 409 12.72 18.97 0.25
CA GLU A 409 13.94 19.58 -0.30
C GLU A 409 13.65 20.64 -1.36
N PHE A 410 12.71 20.36 -2.26
CA PHE A 410 12.43 21.23 -3.40
C PHE A 410 11.14 22.03 -3.18
N PRO A 411 11.07 23.27 -3.69
CA PRO A 411 9.86 24.08 -3.66
C PRO A 411 8.62 23.34 -4.19
N GLU A 412 8.77 22.52 -5.22
CA GLU A 412 7.71 21.72 -5.83
C GLU A 412 7.13 20.71 -4.84
N GLY A 413 7.96 20.03 -4.07
CA GLY A 413 7.49 19.12 -3.03
C GLY A 413 6.86 19.86 -1.85
N ARG A 414 7.37 21.04 -1.48
CA ARG A 414 6.77 21.92 -0.45
C ARG A 414 5.43 22.53 -0.88
N ASN A 415 5.11 22.55 -2.18
CA ASN A 415 3.84 23.01 -2.73
C ASN A 415 2.76 21.91 -2.74
N TYR A 416 3.12 20.66 -2.43
CA TYR A 416 2.19 19.54 -2.34
C TYR A 416 1.10 19.80 -1.31
N LYS A 417 -0.17 19.61 -1.70
CA LYS A 417 -1.33 19.87 -0.85
C LYS A 417 -1.95 18.59 -0.31
N GLY A 418 -1.47 17.43 -0.74
CA GLY A 418 -2.05 16.16 -0.37
C GLY A 418 -3.41 15.92 -1.00
N SER A 419 -3.67 16.48 -2.20
CA SER A 419 -4.89 16.11 -2.94
C SER A 419 -4.86 14.61 -3.28
N HIS A 420 -6.04 14.01 -3.36
CA HIS A 420 -6.20 12.60 -3.71
C HIS A 420 -6.55 12.43 -5.19
N GLY A 421 -6.23 11.27 -5.73
CA GLY A 421 -6.70 10.85 -7.03
C GLY A 421 -8.20 11.02 -7.19
N ASP A 422 -8.62 11.44 -8.38
CA ASP A 422 -10.04 11.56 -8.73
C ASP A 422 -10.55 10.34 -9.53
N GLY A 423 -9.64 9.41 -9.84
CA GLY A 423 -9.96 8.19 -10.55
C GLY A 423 -9.82 8.28 -12.06
N TYR A 424 -9.47 9.45 -12.60
CA TYR A 424 -9.35 9.72 -14.01
C TYR A 424 -7.92 10.03 -14.39
N LEU A 425 -7.49 9.52 -15.53
CA LEU A 425 -6.19 9.85 -16.11
C LEU A 425 -6.39 10.73 -17.33
N THR A 426 -5.35 11.49 -17.66
CA THR A 426 -5.26 12.16 -18.96
C THR A 426 -5.30 11.14 -20.11
N THR A 427 -5.55 11.60 -21.34
CA THR A 427 -5.50 10.75 -22.55
C THR A 427 -4.18 10.00 -22.69
N ASP A 428 -3.08 10.60 -22.23
CA ASP A 428 -1.74 10.04 -22.28
C ASP A 428 -1.40 9.16 -21.07
N GLY A 429 -2.32 8.96 -20.12
CA GLY A 429 -2.12 8.06 -18.98
C GLY A 429 -1.38 8.68 -17.79
N PHE A 430 -1.36 10.00 -17.69
CA PHE A 430 -0.81 10.71 -16.52
C PHE A 430 -1.90 11.07 -15.50
N HIS A 431 -1.50 11.22 -14.24
CA HIS A 431 -2.35 11.78 -13.19
C HIS A 431 -2.82 13.20 -13.53
N THR A 432 -3.94 13.61 -12.93
CA THR A 432 -4.62 14.90 -13.16
C THR A 432 -4.37 15.91 -12.04
N ASN A 433 -3.90 15.46 -10.88
CA ASN A 433 -3.63 16.30 -9.72
C ASN A 433 -2.54 17.35 -9.98
N ALA A 434 -2.88 18.63 -9.85
CA ALA A 434 -2.00 19.76 -10.18
C ALA A 434 -0.93 20.08 -9.11
N ASP A 435 -1.14 19.66 -7.87
CA ASP A 435 -0.19 19.86 -6.75
C ASP A 435 0.84 18.72 -6.63
N TRP A 436 0.70 17.66 -7.42
CA TRP A 436 1.65 16.54 -7.42
C TRP A 436 2.86 16.89 -8.31
N PRO A 437 4.07 16.37 -8.00
CA PRO A 437 5.22 16.45 -8.91
C PRO A 437 4.85 16.02 -10.34
N SER A 438 5.38 16.74 -11.33
CA SER A 438 5.00 16.49 -12.74
C SER A 438 5.44 15.10 -13.22
N ALA A 439 4.64 14.49 -14.09
CA ALA A 439 4.95 13.17 -14.65
C ALA A 439 6.26 13.14 -15.48
N SER A 440 6.61 14.23 -16.18
CA SER A 440 7.78 14.30 -17.06
C SER A 440 9.07 14.66 -16.33
N LEU A 441 9.00 15.51 -15.32
CA LEU A 441 10.11 15.88 -14.46
C LEU A 441 9.59 15.98 -13.01
N PRO A 442 9.65 14.89 -12.23
CA PRO A 442 9.01 14.82 -10.92
C PRO A 442 9.86 15.49 -9.84
N VAL A 443 10.15 16.78 -10.02
CA VAL A 443 10.79 17.63 -9.00
C VAL A 443 9.90 17.65 -7.76
N GLY A 444 10.50 17.47 -6.58
CA GLY A 444 9.77 17.28 -5.34
C GLY A 444 9.46 15.82 -4.98
N SER A 445 9.70 14.86 -5.89
CA SER A 445 9.73 13.44 -5.53
C SER A 445 11.12 13.00 -5.05
N SER A 446 11.15 12.01 -4.16
CA SER A 446 12.36 11.38 -3.63
C SER A 446 12.11 9.88 -3.34
N GLY A 447 13.04 9.20 -2.67
CA GLY A 447 12.94 7.80 -2.29
C GLY A 447 13.35 7.55 -0.84
N ARG A 448 12.67 6.61 -0.17
CA ARG A 448 12.88 6.21 1.23
C ARG A 448 12.83 4.69 1.38
N GLY A 449 13.29 4.19 2.53
CA GLY A 449 13.20 2.77 2.90
C GLY A 449 14.30 1.85 2.35
N GLY A 450 15.17 2.32 1.46
CA GLY A 450 16.21 1.46 0.87
C GLY A 450 15.64 0.50 -0.18
N LYS A 451 16.31 -0.61 -0.48
CA LYS A 451 15.91 -1.58 -1.53
C LYS A 451 16.71 -2.88 -1.45
N TRP A 452 16.26 -3.91 -2.16
CA TRP A 452 16.83 -5.26 -2.14
C TRP A 452 18.33 -5.36 -2.52
N ASN A 453 18.91 -4.36 -3.19
CA ASN A 453 20.30 -4.37 -3.66
C ASN A 453 21.19 -3.24 -3.11
N VAL A 454 20.87 -2.67 -1.94
CA VAL A 454 21.71 -1.68 -1.25
C VAL A 454 22.16 -2.13 0.14
N GLU A 455 23.18 -1.46 0.66
CA GLU A 455 23.68 -1.64 2.03
C GLU A 455 22.62 -1.28 3.08
N LYS A 456 22.74 -1.88 4.26
CA LYS A 456 21.71 -1.79 5.31
C LYS A 456 21.37 -0.35 5.71
N ASP A 457 22.36 0.54 5.73
CA ASP A 457 22.18 1.92 6.22
C ASP A 457 21.18 2.72 5.38
N ARG A 458 20.92 2.28 4.14
CA ARG A 458 19.93 2.92 3.26
C ARG A 458 18.48 2.63 3.66
N MET A 459 18.26 1.71 4.61
CA MET A 459 16.95 1.36 5.16
C MET A 459 16.66 2.00 6.51
N LEU A 460 17.60 2.79 7.04
CA LEU A 460 17.40 3.51 8.29
C LEU A 460 16.29 4.55 8.11
N ILE A 461 15.44 4.71 9.13
CA ILE A 461 14.22 5.54 9.02
C ILE A 461 14.57 6.95 8.55
N SER A 462 15.68 7.52 9.03
CA SER A 462 16.10 8.89 8.72
C SER A 462 17.13 9.01 7.59
N ASP A 463 17.43 7.95 6.83
CA ASP A 463 18.35 8.04 5.68
C ASP A 463 17.72 8.72 4.46
N ARG A 464 18.15 9.93 4.13
CA ARG A 464 17.62 10.76 3.04
C ARG A 464 18.58 10.84 1.85
N LEU A 465 19.43 9.83 1.61
CA LEU A 465 20.42 9.82 0.52
C LEU A 465 19.85 10.22 -0.86
N LEU A 466 18.58 9.88 -1.12
CA LEU A 466 17.91 10.12 -2.40
C LEU A 466 17.09 11.40 -2.47
N ILE A 467 17.20 12.28 -1.47
CA ILE A 467 16.47 13.55 -1.34
C ILE A 467 16.46 14.38 -2.64
N GLY A 468 17.58 14.40 -3.38
CA GLY A 468 17.77 15.13 -4.64
C GLY A 468 17.52 14.39 -5.95
N SER A 469 17.07 13.13 -5.91
CA SER A 469 17.24 12.20 -7.05
C SER A 469 16.17 12.25 -8.15
N HIS A 470 15.04 12.94 -7.95
CA HIS A 470 13.95 13.12 -8.93
C HIS A 470 13.67 11.86 -9.77
N LEU A 471 13.04 10.85 -9.15
CA LEU A 471 12.99 9.47 -9.64
C LEU A 471 12.04 9.23 -10.83
N GLY A 472 12.25 9.95 -11.94
CA GLY A 472 11.45 9.93 -13.15
C GLY A 472 11.69 8.74 -14.10
N SER A 473 12.77 7.98 -13.91
CA SER A 473 13.01 6.76 -14.70
C SER A 473 12.43 5.51 -14.03
N ARG A 474 12.17 4.48 -14.84
CA ARG A 474 11.83 3.13 -14.36
C ARG A 474 13.06 2.46 -13.75
N TYR A 475 12.95 1.98 -12.52
CA TYR A 475 14.04 1.28 -11.83
C TYR A 475 13.58 -0.07 -11.29
N HIS A 476 14.39 -1.11 -11.49
CA HIS A 476 14.12 -2.50 -11.07
C HIS A 476 14.13 -2.72 -9.54
N ASN A 477 14.41 -1.68 -8.77
CA ASN A 477 14.54 -1.71 -7.32
C ASN A 477 13.78 -0.56 -6.66
N ALA A 478 12.82 0.03 -7.37
CA ALA A 478 11.97 1.09 -6.85
C ALA A 478 10.51 0.81 -7.20
N GLY A 479 9.65 0.92 -6.20
CA GLY A 479 8.20 0.77 -6.30
C GLY A 479 7.51 1.96 -5.64
N PHE A 480 6.37 1.69 -5.03
CA PHE A 480 5.51 2.68 -4.39
C PHE A 480 4.71 2.11 -3.25
N ARG A 481 4.41 3.01 -2.31
CA ARG A 481 3.36 2.89 -1.32
C ARG A 481 2.56 4.19 -1.30
N PHE A 482 1.24 4.06 -1.25
CA PHE A 482 0.35 5.21 -1.24
C PHE A 482 -0.41 5.34 0.06
N VAL A 483 -0.92 6.53 0.28
CA VAL A 483 -1.69 6.90 1.47
C VAL A 483 -2.97 7.59 1.06
N ARG A 484 -3.88 7.79 2.01
CA ARG A 484 -5.11 8.58 1.84
C ARG A 484 -5.52 9.14 3.19
N THR A 485 -6.12 10.32 3.21
CA THR A 485 -6.46 11.01 4.46
C THR A 485 -7.61 10.27 5.16
N SER A 486 -7.58 10.21 6.49
CA SER A 486 -8.71 9.74 7.30
C SER A 486 -9.49 10.96 7.79
N TYR A 487 -10.81 10.83 7.84
CA TYR A 487 -11.76 11.89 8.20
C TYR A 487 -12.49 11.63 9.52
N GLU A 488 -12.08 10.60 10.26
CA GLU A 488 -12.54 10.28 11.61
C GLU A 488 -12.01 11.22 12.70
#